data_AF-A0A3N4HXZ0-F1
#
_entry.id   AF-A0A3N4HXZ0-F1
#
_cell.length_a   1.000
_cell.length_b   1.000
_cell.length_c   1.000
_cell.angle_alpha   90.00
_cell.angle_beta   90.00
_cell.angle_gamma   90.00
#
_symmetry.space_group_name_H-M   'P 1'
#
loop_
_entity.id
_entity.type
_entity.pdbx_description
1 polymer ?
#
loop_
_entity_poly.entity_id
_entity_poly.type
_entity_poly.pdbx_seq_one_letter_code
_entity_poly.pdbx_strand_id
1 'polypeptide(L)'
;MTASAIDRNVLPLLLSDEVHLSFLAYLHTLQHAPPTKTKHERNSDHLEYMYSLLHESSKYNCPPPFQALANDCLSFLMLELQPYCARLGMPLHCRQIRYDALNPRVEMISILRCFGLRTPFVNCDTVITKRWDNGLLRSAQVQLIHILVKKTLEQARACLRLEAKGNEEEVKYTELYRIICRCRVAMARFFTSPKFRSPRLERLLMKYLAEDDINWDVVRGTDRATRIVEGSRLDFWELGDFWRQKWLYHSEDLSNDDDSAFRFHCWDAEYVENTAS
;
A
#
# COMPACT_ATOMS: atom_id res chain seq x y z
N MET A 1 -24.40 14.95 -22.91
CA MET A 1 -23.09 15.54 -22.64
C MET A 1 -22.06 14.68 -23.33
N THR A 2 -21.65 15.07 -24.53
CA THR A 2 -20.63 14.40 -25.32
C THR A 2 -19.27 14.69 -24.72
N ALA A 3 -18.53 13.64 -24.33
CA ALA A 3 -17.17 13.78 -23.84
C ALA A 3 -16.31 14.37 -24.98
N SER A 4 -15.95 15.65 -24.80
CA SER A 4 -15.01 16.39 -25.64
C SER A 4 -13.75 15.56 -25.92
N ALA A 5 -13.29 15.60 -27.17
CA ALA A 5 -12.03 15.01 -27.59
C ALA A 5 -10.89 15.74 -26.85
N ILE A 6 -10.48 15.18 -25.71
CA ILE A 6 -9.28 15.60 -24.99
C ILE A 6 -8.09 15.30 -25.89
N ASP A 7 -7.39 16.35 -26.29
CA ASP A 7 -6.14 16.30 -27.05
C ASP A 7 -5.13 15.42 -26.30
N ARG A 8 -4.79 14.27 -26.88
CA ARG A 8 -4.00 13.21 -26.23
C ARG A 8 -2.48 13.45 -26.27
N ASN A 9 -2.03 14.58 -26.81
CA ASN A 9 -0.62 14.76 -27.19
C ASN A 9 0.28 15.42 -26.14
N VAL A 10 -0.26 15.86 -25.00
CA VAL A 10 0.56 16.20 -23.83
C VAL A 10 -0.04 15.46 -22.65
N LEU A 11 0.37 14.20 -22.45
CA LEU A 11 0.01 13.49 -21.23
C LEU A 11 0.67 14.23 -20.07
N PRO A 12 -0.10 14.83 -19.14
CA PRO A 12 0.49 15.40 -17.94
C PRO A 12 1.26 14.29 -17.24
N LEU A 13 2.49 14.60 -16.83
CA LEU A 13 3.26 13.71 -15.97
C LEU A 13 2.34 13.28 -14.82
N LEU A 14 2.19 11.95 -14.63
CA LEU A 14 1.31 11.43 -13.59
C LEU A 14 1.75 11.94 -12.21
N LEU A 15 3.06 12.14 -12.05
CA LEU A 15 3.70 12.66 -10.86
C LEU A 15 3.66 14.19 -10.86
N SER A 16 3.27 14.77 -9.72
CA SER A 16 3.63 16.16 -9.45
C SER A 16 5.15 16.34 -9.41
N ASP A 17 5.64 17.55 -9.71
CA ASP A 17 7.07 17.87 -9.66
C ASP A 17 7.68 17.54 -8.30
N GLU A 18 6.94 17.79 -7.21
CA GLU A 18 7.36 17.48 -5.84
C GLU A 18 7.59 15.97 -5.66
N VAL A 19 6.65 15.13 -6.11
CA VAL A 19 6.79 13.67 -6.02
C VAL A 19 7.94 13.18 -6.90
N HIS A 20 8.08 13.73 -8.10
CA HIS A 20 9.16 13.40 -9.02
C HIS A 20 10.54 13.71 -8.41
N LEU A 21 10.73 14.90 -7.85
CA LEU A 21 11.98 15.30 -7.21
C LEU A 21 12.28 14.45 -5.96
N SER A 22 11.26 14.18 -5.15
CA SER A 22 11.38 13.29 -3.99
C SER A 22 11.81 11.89 -4.39
N PHE A 23 11.32 11.42 -5.53
CA PHE A 23 11.69 10.14 -6.09
C PHE A 23 13.15 10.10 -6.55
N LEU A 24 13.59 11.13 -7.30
CA LEU A 24 14.98 11.26 -7.73
C LEU A 24 15.94 11.31 -6.53
N ALA A 25 15.56 12.02 -5.46
CA ALA A 25 16.34 12.05 -4.22
C ALA A 25 16.46 10.66 -3.60
N TYR A 26 15.35 9.90 -3.55
CA TYR A 26 15.37 8.50 -3.09
C TYR A 26 16.29 7.62 -3.93
N LEU A 27 16.20 7.67 -5.26
CA LEU A 27 17.09 6.90 -6.15
C LEU A 27 18.56 7.21 -5.92
N HIS A 28 18.87 8.49 -5.69
CA HIS A 28 20.24 8.88 -5.38
C HIS A 28 20.73 8.24 -4.07
N THR A 29 19.87 8.08 -3.05
CA THR A 29 20.23 7.35 -1.83
C THR A 29 20.55 5.88 -2.09
N LEU A 30 19.89 5.24 -3.06
CA LEU A 30 20.17 3.85 -3.44
C LEU A 30 21.52 3.69 -4.15
N GLN A 31 21.95 4.68 -4.94
CA GLN A 31 23.21 4.62 -5.68
C GLN A 31 24.45 4.58 -4.77
N HIS A 32 24.35 5.16 -3.57
CA HIS A 32 25.43 5.17 -2.57
C HIS A 32 25.41 3.95 -1.64
N ALA A 33 24.49 3.00 -1.83
CA ALA A 33 24.46 1.77 -1.05
C ALA A 33 25.69 0.90 -1.38
N PRO A 34 26.32 0.25 -0.36
CA PRO A 34 27.56 -0.48 -0.53
C PRO A 34 27.47 -1.55 -1.65
N PRO A 35 28.56 -1.77 -2.41
CA PRO A 35 28.61 -2.66 -3.58
C PRO A 35 28.48 -4.15 -3.25
N THR A 36 28.25 -4.53 -1.98
CA THR A 36 28.06 -5.91 -1.54
C THR A 36 26.80 -6.56 -2.09
N LYS A 37 25.89 -5.77 -2.67
CA LYS A 37 24.65 -6.25 -3.27
C LYS A 37 24.86 -6.66 -4.73
N THR A 38 24.49 -7.88 -5.06
CA THR A 38 24.50 -8.42 -6.42
C THR A 38 23.72 -7.51 -7.37
N LYS A 39 24.07 -7.48 -8.65
CA LYS A 39 23.34 -6.72 -9.70
C LYS A 39 21.83 -7.04 -9.73
N HIS A 40 21.45 -8.24 -9.26
CA HIS A 40 20.06 -8.66 -9.16
C HIS A 40 19.30 -7.95 -8.04
N GLU A 41 19.95 -7.68 -6.90
CA GLU A 41 19.39 -6.98 -5.73
C GLU A 41 19.23 -5.47 -5.94
N ARG A 42 20.02 -4.87 -6.86
CA ARG A 42 19.81 -3.47 -7.28
C ARG A 42 18.60 -3.33 -8.20
N ASN A 43 18.39 -4.29 -9.10
CA ASN A 43 17.26 -4.29 -10.04
C ASN A 43 15.91 -4.66 -9.39
N SER A 44 15.88 -4.99 -8.10
CA SER A 44 14.69 -5.46 -7.39
C SER A 44 13.99 -4.39 -6.55
N ASP A 45 14.49 -3.14 -6.50
CA ASP A 45 13.71 -2.11 -5.80
C ASP A 45 12.44 -1.78 -6.59
N HIS A 46 11.32 -2.30 -6.10
CA HIS A 46 10.00 -2.06 -6.67
C HIS A 46 9.63 -0.59 -6.75
N LEU A 47 10.21 0.29 -5.92
CA LEU A 47 10.01 1.73 -6.06
C LEU A 47 10.73 2.25 -7.30
N GLU A 48 12.02 1.97 -7.46
CA GLU A 48 12.80 2.37 -8.65
C GLU A 48 12.13 1.86 -9.92
N TYR A 49 11.71 0.60 -9.89
CA TYR A 49 10.94 -0.01 -10.94
C TYR A 49 9.61 0.73 -11.17
N MET A 50 8.82 0.98 -10.12
CA MET A 50 7.56 1.73 -10.27
C MET A 50 7.77 3.11 -10.86
N TYR A 51 8.86 3.80 -10.53
CA TYR A 51 9.13 5.10 -11.09
C TYR A 51 9.59 5.06 -12.53
N SER A 52 10.50 4.14 -12.90
CA SER A 52 10.89 3.97 -14.30
C SER A 52 9.66 3.68 -15.15
N LEU A 53 8.75 2.85 -14.63
CA LEU A 53 7.44 2.67 -15.23
C LEU A 53 6.68 4.00 -15.37
N LEU A 54 6.38 4.67 -14.26
CA LEU A 54 5.61 5.91 -14.26
C LEU A 54 6.17 6.99 -15.19
N HIS A 55 7.48 7.00 -15.39
CA HIS A 55 8.20 7.95 -16.24
C HIS A 55 8.22 7.54 -17.73
N GLU A 56 8.44 6.27 -18.04
CA GLU A 56 8.72 5.82 -19.42
C GLU A 56 7.47 5.59 -20.28
N SER A 57 6.30 5.38 -19.68
CA SER A 57 5.15 4.86 -20.43
C SER A 57 3.95 5.79 -20.44
N SER A 58 3.66 6.27 -21.65
CA SER A 58 2.39 6.89 -22.05
C SER A 58 1.16 5.97 -21.87
N LYS A 59 1.35 4.71 -21.47
CA LYS A 59 0.29 3.72 -21.24
C LYS A 59 -0.18 3.66 -19.78
N TYR A 60 0.46 4.42 -18.87
CA TYR A 60 0.03 4.50 -17.47
C TYR A 60 -1.14 5.44 -17.30
N ASN A 61 -2.33 4.90 -17.49
CA ASN A 61 -3.57 5.63 -17.37
C ASN A 61 -4.26 5.29 -16.05
N CYS A 62 -3.83 5.96 -14.97
CA CYS A 62 -4.72 6.13 -13.83
C CYS A 62 -5.91 6.98 -14.31
N PRO A 63 -7.17 6.55 -14.12
CA PRO A 63 -8.31 7.36 -14.50
C PRO A 63 -8.17 8.78 -13.93
N PRO A 64 -8.39 9.84 -14.73
CA PRO A 64 -8.23 11.24 -14.30
C PRO A 64 -8.81 11.57 -12.93
N PRO A 65 -10.01 11.07 -12.53
CA PRO A 65 -10.55 11.34 -11.19
C PRO A 65 -9.71 10.82 -10.02
N PHE A 66 -8.76 9.90 -10.24
CA PHE A 66 -7.89 9.34 -9.20
C PHE A 66 -6.44 9.85 -9.26
N GLN A 67 -6.07 10.70 -10.23
CA GLN A 67 -4.67 11.17 -10.38
C GLN A 67 -4.16 11.90 -9.14
N ALA A 68 -4.95 12.83 -8.59
CA ALA A 68 -4.58 13.53 -7.36
C ALA A 68 -4.41 12.57 -6.17
N LEU A 69 -5.30 11.58 -6.06
CA LEU A 69 -5.23 10.57 -5.00
C LEU A 69 -4.02 9.64 -5.16
N ALA A 70 -3.68 9.27 -6.41
CA ALA A 70 -2.50 8.50 -6.72
C ALA A 70 -1.22 9.26 -6.32
N ASN A 71 -1.17 10.56 -6.61
CA ASN A 71 -0.10 11.44 -6.14
C ASN A 71 -0.02 11.46 -4.61
N ASP A 72 -1.13 11.64 -3.89
CA ASP A 72 -1.14 11.63 -2.42
C ASP A 72 -0.56 10.32 -1.85
N CYS A 73 -0.93 9.18 -2.44
CA CYS A 73 -0.41 7.87 -2.05
C CYS A 73 1.08 7.72 -2.35
N LEU A 74 1.55 8.17 -3.52
CA LEU A 74 2.95 8.12 -3.90
C LEU A 74 3.80 9.05 -3.03
N SER A 75 3.32 10.26 -2.74
CA SER A 75 3.96 11.18 -1.77
C SER A 75 4.11 10.51 -0.42
N PHE A 76 3.03 9.95 0.14
CA PHE A 76 3.07 9.25 1.43
C PHE A 76 4.05 8.08 1.41
N LEU A 77 4.02 7.26 0.35
CA LEU A 77 4.90 6.11 0.18
C LEU A 77 6.37 6.53 0.21
N MET A 78 6.74 7.58 -0.54
CA MET A 78 8.12 8.01 -0.73
C MET A 78 8.65 8.86 0.42
N LEU A 79 7.85 9.78 0.93
CA LEU A 79 8.29 10.80 1.89
C LEU A 79 8.13 10.37 3.34
N GLU A 80 7.22 9.43 3.63
CA GLU A 80 6.85 9.09 5.00
C GLU A 80 7.06 7.60 5.28
N LEU A 81 6.46 6.73 4.47
CA LEU A 81 6.47 5.29 4.73
C LEU A 81 7.82 4.64 4.43
N GLN A 82 8.44 4.96 3.29
CA GLN A 82 9.72 4.40 2.90
C GLN A 82 10.85 4.77 3.89
N PRO A 83 11.04 6.04 4.28
CA PRO A 83 12.03 6.40 5.29
C PRO A 83 11.76 5.74 6.64
N TYR A 84 10.49 5.60 7.04
CA TYR A 84 10.12 4.87 8.25
C TYR A 84 10.57 3.41 8.21
N CYS A 85 10.23 2.67 7.14
CA CYS A 85 10.68 1.30 6.97
C CYS A 85 12.21 1.19 6.92
N ALA A 86 12.89 2.13 6.26
CA ALA A 86 14.36 2.15 6.19
C ALA A 86 15.01 2.32 7.58
N ARG A 87 14.44 3.18 8.46
CA ARG A 87 14.92 3.31 9.85
C ARG A 87 14.77 2.03 10.67
N LEU A 88 13.84 1.17 10.28
CA LEU A 88 13.64 -0.15 10.87
C LEU A 88 14.52 -1.21 10.20
N GLY A 89 15.61 -0.86 9.51
CA GLY A 89 16.43 -1.86 8.82
C GLY A 89 15.70 -2.59 7.68
N MET A 90 14.65 -1.97 7.11
CA MET A 90 13.98 -2.46 5.90
C MET A 90 14.21 -1.48 4.74
N PRO A 91 15.46 -1.15 4.38
CA PRO A 91 15.76 -0.07 3.44
C PRO A 91 15.28 -0.35 2.02
N LEU A 92 15.11 -1.62 1.64
CA LEU A 92 14.66 -2.00 0.29
C LEU A 92 13.24 -2.57 0.33
N HIS A 93 12.50 -2.35 -0.75
CA HIS A 93 11.16 -2.91 -0.93
C HIS A 93 11.17 -4.41 -1.25
N CYS A 94 12.29 -4.97 -1.71
CA CYS A 94 12.39 -6.36 -2.12
C CYS A 94 13.65 -7.00 -1.55
N ARG A 95 13.47 -7.78 -0.52
CA ARG A 95 14.32 -8.93 -0.28
C ARG A 95 13.34 -10.06 -0.03
N GLN A 96 13.44 -11.14 -0.81
CA GLN A 96 12.67 -12.39 -0.72
C GLN A 96 12.74 -13.07 0.66
N ILE A 97 12.50 -12.31 1.72
CA ILE A 97 12.42 -12.70 3.10
C ILE A 97 10.95 -13.08 3.29
N ARG A 98 10.73 -14.08 4.11
CA ARG A 98 9.40 -14.57 4.52
C ARG A 98 8.40 -13.45 4.86
N TYR A 99 8.88 -12.29 5.29
CA TYR A 99 8.06 -11.18 5.80
C TYR A 99 7.77 -10.07 4.78
N ASP A 100 8.17 -10.21 3.51
CA ASP A 100 7.84 -9.24 2.45
C ASP A 100 6.32 -9.07 2.28
N ALA A 101 5.55 -10.14 2.51
CA ALA A 101 4.09 -10.10 2.50
C ALA A 101 3.50 -9.17 3.58
N LEU A 102 4.27 -8.84 4.61
CA LEU A 102 3.87 -8.05 5.77
C LEU A 102 4.44 -6.63 5.73
N ASN A 103 4.86 -6.20 4.55
CA ASN A 103 5.43 -4.90 4.32
C ASN A 103 4.31 -3.90 3.94
N PRO A 104 4.06 -2.85 4.75
CA PRO A 104 3.01 -1.87 4.46
C PRO A 104 3.20 -1.16 3.11
N ARG A 105 4.44 -1.13 2.58
CA ARG A 105 4.71 -0.60 1.25
C ARG A 105 4.07 -1.45 0.16
N VAL A 106 4.10 -2.78 0.28
CA VAL A 106 3.48 -3.72 -0.68
C VAL A 106 1.97 -3.54 -0.71
N GLU A 107 1.38 -3.35 0.47
CA GLU A 107 -0.04 -3.06 0.65
C GLU A 107 -0.42 -1.72 -0.01
N MET A 108 0.39 -0.67 0.15
CA MET A 108 0.19 0.64 -0.48
C MET A 108 0.28 0.56 -2.01
N ILE A 109 1.25 -0.18 -2.55
CA ILE A 109 1.36 -0.43 -3.99
C ILE A 109 0.12 -1.20 -4.50
N SER A 110 -0.37 -2.16 -3.71
CA SER A 110 -1.58 -2.91 -4.05
C SER A 110 -2.83 -2.00 -4.09
N ILE A 111 -2.91 -1.01 -3.19
CA ILE A 111 -3.94 0.03 -3.22
C ILE A 111 -3.83 0.87 -4.51
N LEU A 112 -2.63 1.33 -4.87
CA LEU A 112 -2.37 2.06 -6.12
C LEU A 112 -2.82 1.27 -7.35
N ARG A 113 -2.53 -0.03 -7.40
CA ARG A 113 -2.98 -0.93 -8.46
C ARG A 113 -4.52 -0.97 -8.53
N CYS A 114 -5.22 -1.01 -7.40
CA CYS A 114 -6.68 -1.14 -7.35
C CYS A 114 -7.45 -0.01 -8.07
N PHE A 115 -6.97 1.23 -8.04
CA PHE A 115 -7.60 2.34 -8.74
C PHE A 115 -6.98 2.66 -10.11
N GLY A 116 -6.23 1.70 -10.67
CA GLY A 116 -5.89 1.69 -12.09
C GLY A 116 -4.46 2.03 -12.43
N LEU A 117 -3.53 1.98 -11.46
CA LEU A 117 -2.11 1.99 -11.79
C LEU A 117 -1.76 0.68 -12.51
N ARG A 118 -1.75 0.72 -13.84
CA ARG A 118 -1.26 -0.38 -14.69
C ARG A 118 0.24 -0.59 -14.38
N THR A 119 0.75 -1.81 -14.56
CA THR A 119 2.20 -2.11 -14.61
C THR A 119 2.39 -3.06 -15.80
N PRO A 120 3.53 -3.07 -16.50
CA PRO A 120 3.66 -3.80 -17.76
C PRO A 120 3.78 -5.31 -17.53
N PHE A 121 4.15 -5.73 -16.32
CA PHE A 121 4.18 -7.14 -15.94
C PHE A 121 2.82 -7.68 -15.48
N VAL A 122 1.89 -6.79 -15.12
CA VAL A 122 0.55 -7.19 -14.71
C VAL A 122 -0.47 -6.46 -15.58
N ASN A 123 -0.75 -7.06 -16.74
CA ASN A 123 -1.86 -6.67 -17.63
C ASN A 123 -3.23 -7.03 -17.02
N CYS A 124 -3.45 -6.71 -15.74
CA CYS A 124 -4.75 -6.83 -15.12
C CYS A 124 -5.45 -5.47 -15.23
N ASP A 125 -6.25 -5.31 -16.29
CA ASP A 125 -7.22 -4.23 -16.33
C ASP A 125 -8.13 -4.33 -15.09
N THR A 126 -7.93 -3.41 -14.16
CA THR A 126 -8.74 -3.38 -12.96
C THR A 126 -10.19 -3.08 -13.31
N VAL A 127 -11.12 -3.52 -12.46
CA VAL A 127 -12.54 -3.22 -12.64
C VAL A 127 -12.79 -1.71 -12.73
N ILE A 128 -12.00 -0.91 -12.01
CA ILE A 128 -12.07 0.55 -12.04
C ILE A 128 -11.64 1.09 -13.40
N THR A 129 -10.50 0.66 -13.93
CA THR A 129 -10.02 1.07 -15.25
C THR A 129 -11.02 0.68 -16.34
N LYS A 130 -11.53 -0.56 -16.31
CA LYS A 130 -12.58 -1.00 -17.25
C LYS A 130 -13.84 -0.15 -17.16
N ARG A 131 -14.29 0.19 -15.95
CA ARG A 131 -15.47 1.05 -15.77
C ARG A 131 -15.23 2.45 -16.29
N TRP A 132 -14.05 3.02 -16.07
CA TRP A 132 -13.69 4.33 -16.60
C TRP A 132 -13.71 4.32 -18.13
N ASP A 133 -13.01 3.36 -18.75
CA ASP A 133 -12.89 3.25 -20.21
C ASP A 133 -14.25 3.06 -20.90
N ASN A 134 -15.24 2.49 -20.19
CA ASN A 134 -16.59 2.28 -20.69
C ASN A 134 -17.61 3.34 -20.21
N GLY A 135 -17.18 4.41 -19.52
CA GLY A 135 -18.09 5.43 -18.99
C GLY A 135 -19.06 4.94 -17.89
N LEU A 136 -18.74 3.81 -17.24
CA LEU A 136 -19.53 3.18 -16.18
C LEU A 136 -19.08 3.57 -14.76
N LEU A 137 -17.97 4.29 -14.63
CA LEU A 137 -17.46 4.75 -13.33
C LEU A 137 -18.26 5.97 -12.86
N ARG A 138 -19.03 5.81 -11.78
CA ARG A 138 -19.89 6.88 -11.24
C ARG A 138 -19.13 7.80 -10.28
N SER A 139 -19.57 9.06 -10.20
CA SER A 139 -19.00 10.04 -9.27
C SER A 139 -19.07 9.60 -7.81
N ALA A 140 -20.17 8.97 -7.38
CA ALA A 140 -20.28 8.45 -6.02
C ALA A 140 -19.25 7.34 -5.71
N GLN A 141 -18.93 6.48 -6.68
CA GLN A 141 -17.88 5.46 -6.51
C GLN A 141 -16.50 6.11 -6.37
N VAL A 142 -16.22 7.13 -7.18
CA VAL A 142 -14.98 7.92 -7.09
C VAL A 142 -14.86 8.57 -5.71
N GLN A 143 -15.92 9.22 -5.23
CA GLN A 143 -15.93 9.88 -3.93
C GLN A 143 -15.73 8.92 -2.76
N LEU A 144 -16.41 7.76 -2.78
CA LEU A 144 -16.24 6.74 -1.74
C LEU A 144 -14.80 6.21 -1.67
N ILE A 145 -14.18 5.96 -2.83
CA ILE A 145 -12.77 5.54 -2.90
C ILE A 145 -11.84 6.64 -2.40
N HIS A 146 -12.09 7.90 -2.78
CA HIS A 146 -11.34 9.06 -2.27
C HIS A 146 -11.42 9.16 -0.76
N ILE A 147 -12.61 9.04 -0.18
CA ILE A 147 -12.80 9.11 1.28
C ILE A 147 -12.04 7.97 1.95
N LEU A 148 -12.20 6.73 1.49
CA LEU A 148 -11.51 5.57 2.07
C LEU A 148 -9.99 5.76 2.09
N VAL A 149 -9.40 6.07 0.94
CA VAL A 149 -7.95 6.16 0.81
C VAL A 149 -7.42 7.38 1.56
N LYS A 150 -8.06 8.55 1.46
CA LYS A 150 -7.63 9.75 2.21
C LYS A 150 -7.68 9.53 3.72
N LYS A 151 -8.76 8.93 4.24
CA LYS A 151 -8.86 8.61 5.69
C LYS A 151 -7.83 7.57 6.12
N THR A 152 -7.52 6.60 5.26
CA THR A 152 -6.43 5.64 5.52
C THR A 152 -5.08 6.36 5.59
N LEU A 153 -4.78 7.26 4.65
CA LEU A 153 -3.54 8.05 4.68
C LEU A 153 -3.47 8.94 5.92
N GLU A 154 -4.55 9.63 6.29
CA GLU A 154 -4.63 10.42 7.53
C GLU A 154 -4.30 9.57 8.77
N GLN A 155 -4.90 8.38 8.88
CA GLN A 155 -4.64 7.44 9.98
C GLN A 155 -3.20 6.93 9.99
N ALA A 156 -2.67 6.55 8.82
CA ALA A 156 -1.31 6.06 8.68
C ALA A 156 -0.28 7.13 9.04
N ARG A 157 -0.49 8.38 8.60
CA ARG A 157 0.33 9.54 9.00
C ARG A 157 0.27 9.81 10.49
N ALA A 158 -0.93 9.77 11.08
CA ALA A 158 -1.10 9.94 12.51
C ALA A 158 -0.33 8.84 13.28
N CYS A 159 -0.40 7.60 12.83
CA CYS A 159 0.36 6.48 13.38
C CYS A 159 1.88 6.72 13.28
N LEU A 160 2.39 7.14 12.12
CA LEU A 160 3.81 7.41 11.91
C LEU A 160 4.36 8.55 12.78
N ARG A 161 3.54 9.53 13.13
CA ARG A 161 3.89 10.67 13.99
C ARG A 161 4.00 10.32 15.48
N LEU A 162 3.45 9.18 15.91
CA LEU A 162 3.61 8.73 17.29
C LEU A 162 5.08 8.43 17.55
N GLU A 163 5.64 9.01 18.61
CA GLU A 163 6.93 8.58 19.12
C GLU A 163 6.77 7.18 19.73
N ALA A 164 7.63 6.25 19.34
CA ALA A 164 7.65 4.89 19.85
C ALA A 164 9.10 4.50 20.11
N LYS A 165 9.34 3.78 21.21
CA LYS A 165 10.66 3.24 21.54
C LYS A 165 10.54 1.79 22.01
N GLY A 166 11.55 0.98 21.70
CA GLY A 166 11.56 -0.43 22.09
C GLY A 166 10.34 -1.16 21.54
N ASN A 167 9.65 -1.90 22.41
CA ASN A 167 8.46 -2.69 22.08
C ASN A 167 7.28 -1.86 21.54
N GLU A 168 7.24 -0.55 21.78
CA GLU A 168 6.19 0.32 21.21
C GLU A 168 6.29 0.39 19.69
N GLU A 169 7.48 0.19 19.13
CA GLU A 169 7.72 0.22 17.69
C GLU A 169 7.06 -0.96 16.97
N GLU A 170 7.04 -2.13 17.61
CA GLU A 170 6.29 -3.30 17.14
C GLU A 170 4.79 -3.02 17.07
N VAL A 171 4.23 -2.42 18.12
CA VAL A 171 2.81 -2.06 18.17
C VAL A 171 2.49 -1.03 17.09
N LYS A 172 3.32 0.00 16.95
CA LYS A 172 3.18 1.04 15.94
C LYS A 172 3.19 0.46 14.53
N TYR A 173 4.18 -0.36 14.20
CA TYR A 173 4.27 -0.99 12.88
C TYR A 173 3.08 -1.91 12.61
N THR A 174 2.66 -2.68 13.62
CA THR A 174 1.50 -3.57 13.52
C THR A 174 0.22 -2.80 13.22
N GLU A 175 -0.02 -1.69 13.92
CA GLU A 175 -1.17 -0.82 13.67
C GLU A 175 -1.09 -0.15 12.29
N LEU A 176 0.11 0.31 11.88
CA LEU A 176 0.33 0.87 10.55
C LEU A 176 -0.01 -0.14 9.44
N TYR A 177 0.46 -1.38 9.59
CA TYR A 177 0.15 -2.46 8.66
C TYR A 177 -1.36 -2.76 8.65
N ARG A 178 -2.03 -2.83 9.81
CA ARG A 178 -3.50 -2.99 9.91
C ARG A 178 -4.25 -1.92 9.12
N ILE A 179 -3.91 -0.66 9.33
CA ILE A 179 -4.56 0.49 8.68
C ILE A 179 -4.51 0.33 7.16
N ILE A 180 -3.30 0.09 6.61
CA ILE A 180 -3.11 0.00 5.16
C ILE A 180 -3.73 -1.29 4.60
N CYS A 181 -3.58 -2.43 5.29
CA CYS A 181 -4.14 -3.71 4.86
C CYS A 181 -5.67 -3.68 4.80
N ARG A 182 -6.34 -3.06 5.79
CA ARG A 182 -7.81 -2.86 5.76
C ARG A 182 -8.25 -2.08 4.53
N CYS A 183 -7.54 -1.01 4.19
CA CYS A 183 -7.82 -0.24 2.98
C CYS A 183 -7.64 -1.10 1.72
N ARG A 184 -6.54 -1.85 1.60
CA ARG A 184 -6.34 -2.76 0.45
C ARG A 184 -7.46 -3.79 0.35
N VAL A 185 -7.83 -4.43 1.47
CA VAL A 185 -8.90 -5.44 1.50
C VAL A 185 -10.25 -4.82 1.12
N ALA A 186 -10.59 -3.64 1.66
CA ALA A 186 -11.81 -2.92 1.31
C ALA A 186 -11.85 -2.55 -0.18
N MET A 187 -10.73 -2.07 -0.73
CA MET A 187 -10.59 -1.81 -2.15
C MET A 187 -10.83 -3.08 -2.96
N ALA A 188 -10.03 -4.13 -2.74
CA ALA A 188 -10.05 -5.35 -3.54
C ALA A 188 -11.38 -6.12 -3.45
N ARG A 189 -11.96 -6.24 -2.25
CA ARG A 189 -13.14 -7.08 -2.00
C ARG A 189 -14.46 -6.34 -2.19
N PHE A 190 -14.48 -5.03 -1.99
CA PHE A 190 -15.72 -4.25 -2.02
C PHE A 190 -15.72 -3.20 -3.14
N PHE A 191 -14.89 -2.16 -3.07
CA PHE A 191 -14.99 -1.01 -3.97
C PHE A 191 -14.62 -1.33 -5.42
N THR A 192 -13.62 -2.18 -5.64
CA THR A 192 -13.23 -2.65 -6.97
C THR A 192 -13.91 -3.97 -7.34
N SER A 193 -14.87 -4.43 -6.55
CA SER A 193 -15.58 -5.66 -6.86
C SER A 193 -16.47 -5.48 -8.09
N PRO A 194 -16.46 -6.43 -9.04
CA PRO A 194 -17.43 -6.45 -10.13
C PRO A 194 -18.88 -6.42 -9.63
N LYS A 195 -19.14 -6.89 -8.40
CA LYS A 195 -20.47 -6.97 -7.78
C LYS A 195 -20.96 -5.64 -7.18
N PHE A 196 -20.05 -4.70 -6.87
CA PHE A 196 -20.44 -3.38 -6.35
C PHE A 196 -20.96 -2.50 -7.49
N ARG A 197 -22.25 -2.65 -7.81
CA ARG A 197 -22.93 -1.96 -8.93
C ARG A 197 -24.17 -1.16 -8.53
N SER A 198 -24.60 -1.21 -7.26
CA SER A 198 -25.87 -0.61 -6.81
C SER A 198 -25.76 0.90 -6.58
N PRO A 199 -26.39 1.76 -7.42
CA PRO A 199 -26.37 3.21 -7.22
C PRO A 199 -27.12 3.64 -5.96
N ARG A 200 -28.12 2.85 -5.53
CA ARG A 200 -28.86 3.09 -4.28
C ARG A 200 -27.94 2.90 -3.07
N LEU A 201 -27.13 1.84 -3.07
CA LEU A 201 -26.17 1.59 -2.00
C LEU A 201 -25.11 2.68 -1.92
N GLU A 202 -24.59 3.12 -3.08
CA GLU A 202 -23.62 4.22 -3.13
C GLU A 202 -24.16 5.51 -2.51
N ARG A 203 -25.39 5.93 -2.88
CA ARG A 203 -26.03 7.11 -2.29
C ARG A 203 -26.29 6.94 -0.80
N LEU A 204 -26.68 5.74 -0.37
CA LEU A 204 -26.90 5.44 1.04
C LEU A 204 -25.61 5.58 1.86
N LEU A 205 -24.50 5.02 1.37
CA LEU A 205 -23.18 5.16 2.00
C LEU A 205 -22.75 6.62 2.07
N MET A 206 -22.89 7.37 0.99
CA MET A 206 -22.57 8.80 0.97
C MET A 206 -23.43 9.61 1.96
N LYS A 207 -24.72 9.26 2.10
CA LYS A 207 -25.60 9.89 3.09
C LYS A 207 -25.10 9.61 4.51
N TYR A 208 -24.84 8.36 4.86
CA TYR A 208 -24.33 8.00 6.19
C TYR A 208 -22.97 8.63 6.50
N LEU A 209 -22.10 8.80 5.50
CA LEU A 209 -20.83 9.49 5.67
C LEU A 209 -20.97 11.01 5.87
N ALA A 210 -22.12 11.59 5.53
CA ALA A 210 -22.42 13.01 5.70
C ALA A 210 -23.25 13.31 6.96
N GLU A 211 -23.66 12.29 7.71
CA GLU A 211 -24.37 12.45 8.98
C GLU A 211 -23.35 12.79 10.09
N ASP A 212 -23.63 13.85 10.87
CA ASP A 212 -22.74 14.29 11.97
C ASP A 212 -22.83 13.37 13.21
N ASP A 213 -23.98 12.74 13.42
CA ASP A 213 -24.29 11.92 14.60
C ASP A 213 -23.83 10.47 14.44
N ILE A 214 -22.51 10.26 14.48
CA ILE A 214 -21.93 8.93 14.43
C ILE A 214 -22.03 8.26 15.81
N ASN A 215 -22.65 7.08 15.87
CA ASN A 215 -22.62 6.24 17.06
C ASN A 215 -21.22 5.63 17.25
N TRP A 216 -20.38 6.34 18.00
CA TRP A 216 -19.00 5.95 18.28
C TRP A 216 -18.86 4.64 19.07
N ASP A 217 -19.88 4.22 19.82
CA ASP A 217 -19.85 2.93 20.51
C ASP A 217 -19.92 1.77 19.52
N VAL A 218 -20.74 1.89 18.48
CA VAL A 218 -20.79 0.92 17.38
C VAL A 218 -19.45 0.90 16.66
N VAL A 219 -18.88 2.07 16.31
CA VAL A 219 -17.56 2.15 15.64
C VAL A 219 -16.47 1.45 16.46
N ARG A 220 -16.38 1.75 17.76
CA ARG A 220 -15.42 1.09 18.67
C ARG A 220 -15.68 -0.40 18.80
N GLY A 221 -16.96 -0.81 18.87
CA GLY A 221 -17.35 -2.21 18.91
C GLY A 221 -16.91 -2.97 17.66
N THR A 222 -17.17 -2.42 16.48
CA THR A 222 -16.74 -2.99 15.20
C THR A 222 -15.23 -3.03 15.08
N ASP A 223 -14.50 -1.99 15.48
CA ASP A 223 -13.03 -1.99 15.46
C ASP A 223 -12.45 -3.07 16.38
N ARG A 224 -12.97 -3.21 17.61
CA ARG A 224 -12.55 -4.29 18.52
C ARG A 224 -12.80 -5.68 17.93
N ALA A 225 -13.99 -5.92 17.38
CA ALA A 225 -14.32 -7.19 16.74
C ALA A 225 -13.41 -7.48 15.54
N THR A 226 -13.11 -6.45 14.73
CA THR A 226 -12.20 -6.55 13.58
C THR A 226 -10.79 -6.91 14.04
N ARG A 227 -10.27 -6.28 15.10
CA ARG A 227 -8.95 -6.56 15.66
C ARG A 227 -8.82 -8.00 16.18
N ILE A 228 -9.88 -8.56 16.78
CA ILE A 228 -9.88 -9.96 17.23
C ILE A 228 -9.71 -10.90 16.03
N VAL A 229 -10.48 -10.68 14.97
CA VAL A 229 -10.38 -11.46 13.73
C VAL A 229 -9.00 -11.30 13.10
N GLU A 230 -8.49 -10.07 13.02
CA GLU A 230 -7.15 -9.80 12.49
C GLU A 230 -6.05 -10.50 13.30
N GLY A 231 -6.08 -10.42 14.63
CA GLY A 231 -5.11 -11.10 15.49
C GLY A 231 -5.08 -12.62 15.33
N SER A 232 -6.15 -13.21 14.79
CA SER A 232 -6.21 -14.65 14.50
C SER A 232 -5.70 -15.03 13.10
N ARG A 233 -5.43 -14.06 12.21
CA ARG A 233 -4.95 -14.34 10.84
C ARG A 233 -3.45 -14.63 10.85
N LEU A 234 -3.04 -15.52 9.94
CA LEU A 234 -1.63 -15.91 9.75
C LEU A 234 -0.72 -14.69 9.56
N ASP A 235 -1.14 -13.73 8.73
CA ASP A 235 -0.37 -12.51 8.47
C ASP A 235 0.06 -11.77 9.76
N PHE A 236 -0.82 -11.70 10.77
CA PHE A 236 -0.54 -11.02 12.04
C PHE A 236 0.26 -11.89 13.00
N TRP A 237 0.13 -13.20 12.91
CA TRP A 237 0.99 -14.13 13.64
C TRP A 237 2.42 -14.08 13.11
N GLU A 238 2.59 -14.07 11.78
CA GLU A 238 3.88 -13.92 11.11
C GLU A 238 4.50 -12.56 11.40
N LEU A 239 3.69 -11.52 11.57
CA LEU A 239 4.20 -10.21 11.96
C LEU A 239 4.77 -10.22 13.38
N GLY A 240 4.09 -10.89 14.31
CA GLY A 240 4.65 -11.13 15.65
C GLY A 240 5.93 -11.97 15.59
N ASP A 241 6.02 -12.94 14.68
CA ASP A 241 7.23 -13.74 14.48
C ASP A 241 8.40 -12.92 13.93
N PHE A 242 8.13 -12.05 12.96
CA PHE A 242 9.08 -11.07 12.44
C PHE A 242 9.68 -10.23 13.57
N TRP A 243 8.84 -9.64 14.43
CA TRP A 243 9.30 -8.82 15.53
C TRP A 243 10.07 -9.61 16.57
N ARG A 244 9.62 -10.82 16.93
CA ARG A 244 10.38 -11.71 17.82
C ARG A 244 11.78 -11.98 17.29
N GLN A 245 11.92 -12.34 16.01
CA GLN A 245 13.24 -12.58 15.41
C GLN A 245 14.09 -11.31 15.43
N LYS A 246 13.49 -10.17 15.04
CA LYS A 246 14.19 -8.90 15.02
C LYS A 246 14.76 -8.50 16.39
N TRP A 247 13.98 -8.65 17.46
CA TRP A 247 14.43 -8.41 18.83
C TRP A 247 15.54 -9.38 19.27
N LEU A 248 15.44 -10.66 18.89
CA LEU A 248 16.44 -11.67 19.21
C LEU A 248 17.80 -11.38 18.56
N TYR A 249 17.81 -10.88 17.31
CA TYR A 249 19.04 -10.69 16.55
C TYR A 249 19.66 -9.30 16.71
N HIS A 250 18.85 -8.25 16.84
CA HIS A 250 19.33 -6.87 16.79
C HIS A 250 19.30 -6.15 18.15
N SER A 251 18.81 -6.80 19.22
CA SER A 251 18.65 -6.18 20.54
C SER A 251 17.86 -4.86 20.46
N GLU A 252 18.27 -3.81 21.18
CA GLU A 252 17.60 -2.49 21.15
C GLU A 252 17.85 -1.70 19.85
N ASP A 253 18.86 -2.08 19.04
CA ASP A 253 19.21 -1.36 17.81
C ASP A 253 18.52 -1.95 16.58
N LEU A 254 17.30 -1.50 16.31
CA LEU A 254 16.49 -1.91 15.17
C LEU A 254 17.07 -1.48 13.79
N SER A 255 18.18 -0.75 13.76
CA SER A 255 18.81 -0.26 12.52
C SER A 255 19.91 -1.17 11.97
N ASN A 256 20.29 -2.22 12.70
CA ASN A 256 21.30 -3.16 12.25
C ASN A 256 20.74 -4.04 11.10
N ASP A 257 21.31 -3.87 9.90
CA ASP A 257 20.93 -4.56 8.66
C ASP A 257 21.56 -5.97 8.50
N ASP A 258 22.20 -6.53 9.54
CA ASP A 258 22.82 -7.86 9.47
C ASP A 258 21.78 -8.99 9.45
N ASP A 259 21.18 -9.18 8.28
CA ASP A 259 20.24 -10.27 7.97
C ASP A 259 20.93 -11.65 7.89
N SER A 260 22.27 -11.75 8.01
CA SER A 260 22.97 -13.03 7.89
C SER A 260 22.58 -14.02 9.00
N ALA A 261 22.08 -13.51 10.12
CA ALA A 261 21.59 -14.28 11.25
C ALA A 261 20.09 -14.62 11.16
N PHE A 262 19.32 -13.95 10.29
CA PHE A 262 17.97 -14.37 9.91
C PHE A 262 18.10 -15.67 9.11
N ARG A 263 18.26 -16.79 9.82
CA ARG A 263 18.24 -18.10 9.20
C ARG A 263 16.89 -18.24 8.55
N PHE A 264 16.90 -18.40 7.22
CA PHE A 264 15.78 -18.89 6.44
C PHE A 264 15.40 -20.27 7.00
N HIS A 265 14.62 -20.29 8.08
CA HIS A 265 13.61 -21.34 8.25
C HIS A 265 12.53 -21.03 7.21
N CYS A 266 12.89 -21.19 5.93
CA CYS A 266 11.91 -21.54 4.93
C CYS A 266 11.16 -22.71 5.54
N TRP A 267 9.86 -22.52 5.72
CA TRP A 267 9.00 -23.67 5.93
C TRP A 267 9.24 -24.55 4.71
N ASP A 268 9.92 -25.67 4.91
CA ASP A 268 10.02 -26.70 3.90
C ASP A 268 8.61 -26.96 3.37
N ALA A 269 8.52 -27.17 2.05
CA ALA A 269 7.32 -27.14 1.23
C ALA A 269 6.15 -28.08 1.64
N GLU A 270 6.23 -28.75 2.78
CA GLU A 270 5.23 -29.69 3.30
C GLU A 270 3.90 -29.03 3.73
N TYR A 271 3.85 -27.72 3.99
CA TYR A 271 2.60 -27.08 4.39
C TYR A 271 1.67 -26.71 3.23
N VAL A 272 2.20 -26.55 2.01
CA VAL A 272 1.39 -26.20 0.82
C VAL A 272 0.58 -27.39 0.32
N GLU A 273 1.04 -28.63 0.55
CA GLU A 273 0.30 -29.84 0.16
C GLU A 273 -0.93 -30.11 1.03
N ASN A 274 -0.98 -29.59 2.27
CA ASN A 274 -2.07 -29.89 3.21
C ASN A 274 -3.26 -28.92 3.20
N THR A 275 -3.20 -27.82 2.42
CA THR A 275 -4.33 -26.87 2.29
C THR A 275 -5.08 -26.97 0.96
N ALA A 276 -4.75 -27.96 0.13
CA ALA A 276 -5.42 -28.24 -1.14
C ALA A 276 -6.40 -29.44 -1.09
N SER A 277 -6.84 -29.84 0.11
CA SER A 277 -7.90 -30.86 0.31
C SER A 277 -9.20 -30.26 0.84
#